data_AF-A0A5C8C7B2-F1
#
_entry.id   AF-A0A5C8C7B2-F1
#
_cell.length_a   1.000
_cell.length_b   1.000
_cell.length_c   1.000
_cell.angle_alpha   90.00
_cell.angle_beta   90.00
_cell.angle_gamma   90.00
#
_symmetry.space_group_name_H-M   'P 1'
#
loop_
_entity.id
_entity.type
_entity.pdbx_description
1 polymer ?
#
loop_
_entity_poly.entity_id
_entity_poly.type
_entity_poly.pdbx_seq_one_letter_code
_entity_poly.pdbx_strand_id
1 'polypeptide(L)' 'MKIDNQTVLEAKWARQAQDMRDEAQKTPRGPKRDALARKARQLETASEMESWLSSKELLPPK' A
#
# COMPACT_ATOMS: atom_id res chain seq x y z
N MET A 1 11.40 -3.60 -22.46
CA MET A 1 10.81 -2.86 -21.35
C MET A 1 11.05 -3.69 -20.09
N LYS A 2 11.93 -3.27 -19.18
CA LYS A 2 12.10 -3.96 -17.89
C LYS A 2 10.91 -3.55 -17.02
N ILE A 3 10.09 -4.50 -16.64
CA ILE A 3 9.00 -4.27 -15.71
C ILE A 3 9.61 -4.51 -14.33
N ASP A 4 9.82 -3.44 -13.58
CA ASP A 4 10.42 -3.51 -12.25
C ASP A 4 9.37 -4.05 -11.27
N ASN A 5 9.60 -5.25 -10.76
CA ASN A 5 8.64 -5.99 -9.91
C ASN A 5 8.19 -5.20 -8.66
N GLN A 6 9.04 -4.28 -8.16
CA GLN A 6 8.73 -3.38 -7.05
C GLN A 6 7.62 -2.37 -7.40
N THR A 7 7.68 -1.75 -8.58
CA THR A 7 6.65 -0.80 -9.04
C THR A 7 5.28 -1.47 -9.23
N VAL A 8 5.28 -2.75 -9.63
CA VAL A 8 4.06 -3.55 -9.75
C VAL A 8 3.48 -3.87 -8.37
N LEU A 9 4.33 -4.12 -7.39
CA LEU A 9 3.92 -4.46 -6.02
C LEU A 9 3.35 -3.24 -5.28
N GLU A 10 4.03 -2.09 -5.39
CA GLU A 10 3.57 -0.79 -4.86
C GLU A 10 2.16 -0.46 -5.39
N ALA A 11 1.99 -0.43 -6.71
CA ALA A 11 0.71 -0.12 -7.33
C ALA A 11 -0.41 -1.10 -6.90
N LYS A 12 -0.07 -2.38 -6.71
CA LYS A 12 -1.01 -3.40 -6.24
C LYS A 12 -1.43 -3.14 -4.79
N TRP A 13 -0.49 -2.84 -3.89
CA TRP A 13 -0.79 -2.56 -2.49
C TRP A 13 -1.58 -1.25 -2.33
N ALA A 14 -1.21 -0.21 -3.06
CA ALA A 14 -1.97 1.05 -3.10
C ALA A 14 -3.42 0.81 -3.54
N ARG A 15 -3.63 -0.01 -4.59
CA ARG A 15 -4.98 -0.37 -5.04
C ARG A 15 -5.77 -1.14 -3.99
N GLN A 16 -5.16 -2.16 -3.39
CA GLN A 16 -5.80 -2.95 -2.33
C GLN A 16 -6.13 -2.11 -1.09
N ALA A 17 -5.28 -1.15 -0.73
CA ALA A 17 -5.57 -0.22 0.35
C ALA A 17 -6.82 0.60 0.08
N GLN A 18 -6.95 1.11 -1.15
CA GLN A 18 -8.12 1.88 -1.57
C GLN A 18 -9.40 1.03 -1.52
N ASP A 19 -9.35 -0.19 -2.08
CA ASP A 19 -10.50 -1.10 -2.09
C ASP A 19 -10.97 -1.42 -0.65
N MET A 20 -10.02 -1.67 0.28
CA MET A 20 -10.32 -1.92 1.69
C MET A 20 -10.90 -0.71 2.41
N ARG A 21 -10.49 0.51 2.04
CA ARG A 21 -11.09 1.75 2.56
C ARG A 21 -12.52 1.93 2.08
N ASP A 22 -12.77 1.69 0.80
CA ASP A 22 -14.10 1.79 0.23
C ASP A 22 -15.04 0.75 0.87
N GLU A 23 -14.55 -0.46 1.15
CA GLU A 23 -15.31 -1.47 1.89
C GLU A 23 -15.56 -1.05 3.35
N ALA A 24 -14.55 -0.46 4.02
CA ALA A 24 -14.70 0.05 5.39
C ALA A 24 -15.77 1.16 5.47
N GLN A 25 -15.86 2.03 4.45
CA GLN A 25 -16.86 3.10 4.39
C GLN A 25 -18.30 2.55 4.23
N LYS A 26 -18.46 1.46 3.48
CA LYS A 26 -19.74 0.78 3.26
C LYS A 26 -20.16 -0.11 4.43
N THR A 27 -19.22 -0.46 5.31
CA THR A 27 -19.47 -1.36 6.45
C THR A 27 -20.02 -0.56 7.65
N PRO A 28 -21.07 -1.05 8.33
CA PRO A 28 -21.54 -0.46 9.59
C PRO A 28 -20.42 -0.34 10.63
N ARG A 29 -20.55 0.62 11.55
CA ARG A 29 -19.57 0.80 12.63
C ARG A 29 -19.45 -0.48 13.45
N GLY A 30 -18.21 -0.88 13.73
CA GLY A 30 -17.92 -2.06 14.52
C GLY A 30 -16.58 -2.70 14.15
N PRO A 31 -16.22 -3.82 14.81
CA PRO A 31 -14.90 -4.44 14.70
C PRO A 31 -14.49 -4.79 13.27
N LYS A 32 -15.45 -5.16 12.41
CA LYS A 32 -15.20 -5.47 10.99
C LYS A 32 -14.73 -4.25 10.21
N ARG A 33 -15.43 -3.11 10.35
CA ARG A 33 -15.03 -1.84 9.73
C ARG A 33 -13.65 -1.41 10.21
N ASP A 34 -13.38 -1.54 11.50
CA ASP A 34 -12.08 -1.16 12.07
C ASP A 34 -10.94 -2.04 11.55
N ALA A 35 -11.20 -3.34 11.39
CA ALA A 35 -10.23 -4.26 10.79
C ALA A 35 -9.92 -3.90 9.33
N LEU A 36 -10.93 -3.60 8.53
CA LEU A 36 -10.76 -3.13 7.14
C LEU A 36 -9.96 -1.83 7.08
N ALA A 37 -10.29 -0.85 7.93
CA ALA A 37 -9.57 0.42 8.00
C ALA A 37 -8.11 0.24 8.44
N ARG A 38 -7.84 -0.65 9.40
CA ARG A 38 -6.47 -0.99 9.81
C ARG A 38 -5.69 -1.65 8.67
N LYS A 39 -6.29 -2.61 7.97
CA LYS A 39 -5.68 -3.30 6.83
C LYS A 39 -5.32 -2.33 5.71
N ALA A 40 -6.22 -1.39 5.39
CA ALA A 40 -5.97 -0.36 4.40
C ALA A 40 -4.71 0.46 4.74
N ARG A 41 -4.62 0.97 5.97
CA ARG A 41 -3.45 1.74 6.43
C ARG A 41 -2.15 0.96 6.34
N GLN A 42 -2.17 -0.32 6.72
CA GLN A 42 -0.99 -1.19 6.62
C GLN A 42 -0.49 -1.33 5.18
N LEU A 43 -1.41 -1.48 4.23
CA LEU A 43 -1.08 -1.61 2.82
C LEU A 43 -0.55 -0.31 2.22
N GLU A 44 -1.05 0.85 2.65
CA GLU A 44 -0.48 2.15 2.23
C GLU A 44 0.94 2.32 2.73
N THR A 45 1.16 2.06 4.02
CA THR A 45 2.51 2.14 4.59
C THR A 45 3.46 1.18 3.88
N ALA A 46 3.01 -0.03 3.55
CA ALA A 46 3.83 -0.98 2.78
C ALA A 46 4.15 -0.47 1.37
N SER A 47 3.18 0.17 0.70
CA SER A 47 3.36 0.81 -0.61
C SER A 47 4.38 1.95 -0.53
N GLU A 48 4.25 2.83 0.46
CA GLU A 48 5.16 3.96 0.66
C GLU A 48 6.58 3.51 1.01
N MET A 49 6.73 2.44 1.79
CA MET A 49 8.03 1.85 2.13
C MET A 49 8.77 1.32 0.89
N GLU A 50 8.09 0.68 -0.05
CA GLU A 50 8.69 0.27 -1.34
C GLU A 50 9.15 1.48 -2.16
N SER A 51 8.35 2.55 -2.18
CA SER A 51 8.72 3.81 -2.81
C SER A 51 10.02 4.39 -2.21
N TRP A 52 10.17 4.33 -0.88
CA TRP A 52 11.39 4.76 -0.22
C TRP A 52 12.59 3.87 -0.57
N LEU A 53 12.46 2.55 -0.48
CA LEU A 53 13.55 1.60 -0.76
C LEU A 53 14.07 1.67 -2.21
N SER A 54 13.22 2.10 -3.14
CA SER A 54 13.59 2.28 -4.56
C SER A 54 14.17 3.66 -4.88
N SER A 55 14.22 4.57 -3.90
CA SER A 55 14.78 5.92 -4.09
C SER A 55 16.29 5.89 -4.30
N LYS A 56 16.76 6.57 -5.35
CA LYS A 56 18.18 6.65 -5.74
C LYS A 56 19.07 7.27 -4.67
N GLU A 57 18.50 8.13 -3.82
CA GLU A 57 19.19 8.82 -2.73
C GLU A 57 19.63 7.86 -1.60
N LEU A 58 19.00 6.69 -1.51
CA LEU A 58 19.29 5.66 -0.50
C LEU A 58 20.15 4.50 -1.05
N LEU A 59 20.49 4.53 -2.34
CA LEU A 59 21.39 3.54 -2.94
C LEU A 59 22.86 3.99 -2.77
N PRO A 60 23.78 3.05 -2.52
CA PRO A 60 25.19 3.39 -2.45
C PRO A 60 25.68 3.98 -3.79
N PRO A 61 26.55 5.01 -3.76
CA PRO A 61 27.12 5.59 -4.97
C PRO A 61 27.93 4.52 -5.73
N LYS A 62 27.89 4.59 -7.06
CA LYS A 62 28.67 3.72 -7.96
C LYS A 62 30.12 4.18 -8.08
#